data_AF-A0AAV4KQF9-F1
#
_entry.id   AF-A0AAV4KQF9-F1
#
_cell.length_a   1.000
_cell.length_b   1.000
_cell.length_c   1.000
_cell.angle_alpha   90.00
_cell.angle_beta   90.00
_cell.angle_gamma   90.00
#
_symmetry.space_group_name_H-M   'P 1'
#
loop_
_entity.id
_entity.type
_entity.pdbx_description
1 polymer ?
#
loop_
_entity_poly.entity_id
_entity_poly.type
_entity_poly.pdbx_seq_one_letter_code
_entity_poly.pdbx_strand_id
1 'polypeptide(L)'
;MTPGRRPVMDIAGIDRRLIGWQSTRRQQIEDALSVLTVRYEERQGHEPGERAAYALACQAADQTRPPKRTELLSLTELRTRWRTSAIRVFGACVVYRLAERARAAAAAVWARVRPVVDLALAAVDVVAVVYVMRGAFARHHLLAEARRHLSYALRGRRHEPGLDEQIVQTVLNDYTRPVGRGRRVTADLRALYPYDTEDQAVLRPLTRKRTAPPYERARLAAGALAARVHAARRAERLGSRRRPYTVAVPATSRSRPRPRPFRDGRKDGRVLEQETGVDTVERTRQTLEAAAAKLAATLQEGRRARGAAHGPRPQPAPAAVPPPHTQQSGTQHMPGRTIGGVT
;
A
#
# COMPACT_ATOMS: atom_id res chain seq x y z
N MET A 1 4.03 3.33 -3.81
CA MET A 1 3.43 2.96 -2.51
C MET A 1 3.57 4.18 -1.61
N THR A 2 2.56 4.51 -0.80
CA THR A 2 2.72 5.57 0.22
C THR A 2 3.70 5.06 1.27
N PRO A 3 4.90 5.66 1.41
CA PRO A 3 5.85 5.25 2.42
C PRO A 3 5.17 5.23 3.79
N GLY A 4 5.41 4.17 4.56
CA GLY A 4 4.86 4.07 5.91
C GLY A 4 3.44 3.62 6.11
N ARG A 5 2.66 3.48 5.04
CA ARG A 5 1.36 2.82 5.13
C ARG A 5 1.48 1.36 4.76
N ARG A 6 0.46 0.60 5.15
CA ARG A 6 0.31 -0.79 4.72
C ARG A 6 0.31 -0.84 3.20
N PRO A 7 1.08 -1.75 2.58
CA PRO A 7 1.09 -1.88 1.14
C PRO A 7 -0.30 -2.26 0.66
N VAL A 8 -0.80 -1.50 -0.31
CA VAL A 8 -2.00 -1.85 -1.06
C VAL A 8 -1.55 -2.66 -2.26
N MET A 9 -2.16 -3.84 -2.45
CA MET A 9 -1.84 -4.75 -3.54
C MET A 9 -2.86 -4.54 -4.66
N ASP A 10 -2.36 -4.42 -5.89
CA ASP A 10 -3.17 -4.36 -7.11
C ASP A 10 -3.01 -5.65 -7.93
N ILE A 11 -3.92 -5.87 -8.87
CA ILE A 11 -3.86 -7.02 -9.79
C ILE A 11 -2.73 -6.79 -10.80
N ALA A 12 -1.73 -7.68 -10.81
CA ALA A 12 -0.65 -7.65 -11.78
C ALA A 12 -1.19 -7.72 -13.22
N GLY A 13 -0.55 -7.01 -14.16
CA GLY A 13 -0.96 -7.00 -15.58
C GLY A 13 -2.14 -6.07 -15.92
N ILE A 14 -2.73 -5.41 -14.92
CA ILE A 14 -3.69 -4.32 -15.13
C ILE A 14 -2.92 -3.00 -15.22
N ASP A 15 -3.18 -2.23 -16.28
CA ASP A 15 -2.55 -0.93 -16.49
C ASP A 15 -2.99 0.08 -15.41
N ARG A 16 -2.03 0.80 -14.81
CA ARG A 16 -2.31 1.85 -13.82
C ARG A 16 -3.15 2.99 -14.39
N ARG A 17 -3.08 3.25 -15.70
CA ARG A 17 -3.94 4.22 -16.39
C ARG A 17 -5.42 3.83 -16.29
N LEU A 18 -5.73 2.53 -16.37
CA LEU A 18 -7.09 2.02 -16.23
C LEU A 18 -7.62 2.18 -14.80
N ILE A 19 -6.75 1.95 -13.80
CA ILE A 19 -7.06 2.18 -12.38
C ILE A 19 -7.32 3.67 -12.13
N GLY A 20 -6.44 4.54 -12.61
CA GLY A 20 -6.57 5.99 -12.48
C GLY A 20 -7.85 6.51 -13.13
N TRP A 21 -8.18 6.03 -14.34
CA TRP A 21 -9.39 6.43 -15.07
C TRP A 21 -10.69 6.13 -14.31
N GLN A 22 -10.81 4.99 -13.63
CA GLN A 22 -11.98 4.68 -12.80
C GLN A 22 -11.97 5.35 -11.41
N SER A 23 -10.84 5.93 -11.00
CA SER A 23 -10.66 6.51 -9.66
C SER A 23 -11.11 7.97 -9.58
N THR A 24 -12.19 8.34 -10.25
CA THR A 24 -12.66 9.74 -10.35
C THR A 24 -12.95 10.38 -9.00
N ARG A 25 -13.63 9.66 -8.09
CA ARG A 25 -13.91 10.16 -6.74
C ARG A 25 -12.63 10.39 -5.95
N ARG A 26 -11.61 9.53 -6.11
CA ARG A 26 -10.34 9.72 -5.42
C ARG A 26 -9.67 11.02 -5.87
N GLN A 27 -9.65 11.28 -7.18
CA GLN A 27 -9.10 12.53 -7.71
C GLN A 27 -9.84 13.74 -7.15
N GLN A 28 -11.17 13.71 -7.13
CA GLN A 28 -11.98 14.78 -6.54
C GLN A 28 -11.62 15.05 -5.07
N ILE A 29 -11.40 13.99 -4.28
CA ILE A 29 -10.98 14.11 -2.88
C ILE A 29 -9.59 14.73 -2.77
N GLU A 30 -8.63 14.29 -3.59
CA GLU A 30 -7.26 14.82 -3.58
C GLU A 30 -7.23 16.30 -3.98
N ASP A 31 -8.05 16.69 -4.97
CA ASP A 31 -8.21 18.08 -5.41
C ASP A 31 -8.85 18.94 -4.30
N ALA A 32 -9.94 18.46 -3.68
CA ALA A 32 -10.61 19.16 -2.58
C ALA A 32 -9.73 19.28 -1.33
N LEU A 33 -8.98 18.21 -0.98
CA LEU A 33 -8.05 18.22 0.13
C LEU A 33 -6.96 19.27 -0.06
N SER A 34 -6.43 19.41 -1.28
CA SER A 34 -5.41 20.42 -1.58
C SER A 34 -5.92 21.84 -1.30
N VAL A 35 -7.17 22.14 -1.67
CA VAL A 35 -7.82 23.43 -1.37
C VAL A 35 -8.04 23.62 0.13
N LEU A 36 -8.48 22.58 0.84
CA LEU A 36 -8.73 22.63 2.28
C LEU A 36 -7.45 22.83 3.10
N THR A 37 -6.34 22.24 2.68
CA THR A 37 -5.03 22.40 3.31
C THR A 37 -4.53 23.85 3.19
N VAL A 38 -4.58 24.44 2.00
CA VAL A 38 -4.19 25.86 1.81
C VAL A 38 -5.02 26.79 2.69
N ARG A 39 -6.34 26.59 2.74
CA ARG A 39 -7.23 27.37 3.62
C ARG A 39 -6.97 27.15 5.11
N TYR A 40 -6.43 25.99 5.49
CA TYR A 40 -6.05 25.74 6.88
C TYR A 40 -4.79 26.54 7.23
N GLU A 41 -3.77 26.47 6.39
CA GLU A 41 -2.51 27.21 6.55
C GLU A 41 -2.73 28.72 6.61
N GLU A 42 -3.53 29.28 5.69
CA GLU A 42 -3.90 30.71 5.69
C GLU A 42 -4.56 31.16 7.00
N ARG A 43 -5.36 30.28 7.64
CA ARG A 43 -6.10 30.60 8.87
C ARG A 43 -5.29 30.35 10.15
N GLN A 44 -4.38 29.39 10.13
CA GLN A 44 -3.66 28.94 11.33
C GLN A 44 -2.19 29.37 11.35
N GLY A 45 -1.64 29.82 10.22
CA GLY A 45 -0.24 30.24 10.10
C GLY A 45 0.78 29.11 10.09
N HIS A 46 0.34 27.85 10.03
CA HIS A 46 1.22 26.67 9.99
C HIS A 46 0.56 25.49 9.25
N GLU A 47 1.37 24.53 8.80
CA GLU A 47 0.91 23.29 8.15
C GLU A 47 0.05 22.43 9.10
N PRO A 48 -0.93 21.67 8.58
CA PRO A 48 -1.76 20.80 9.40
C PRO A 48 -0.97 19.64 10.01
N GLY A 49 -0.97 19.54 11.34
CA GLY A 49 -0.52 18.33 12.04
C GLY A 49 -1.40 17.11 11.76
N GLU A 50 -0.99 15.91 12.17
CA GLU A 50 -1.64 14.63 11.79
C GLU A 50 -3.17 14.60 12.01
N ARG A 51 -3.64 15.10 13.15
CA ARG A 51 -5.09 15.14 13.47
C ARG A 51 -5.85 16.11 12.57
N ALA A 52 -5.27 17.28 12.30
CA ALA A 52 -5.87 18.28 11.41
C ALA A 52 -5.91 17.75 9.98
N ALA A 53 -4.80 17.19 9.49
CA ALA A 53 -4.73 16.58 8.16
C ALA A 53 -5.76 15.45 7.99
N TYR A 54 -5.96 14.62 9.01
CA TYR A 54 -7.01 13.60 9.01
C TYR A 54 -8.42 14.21 8.93
N ALA A 55 -8.71 15.24 9.72
CA ALA A 55 -10.00 15.92 9.71
C ALA A 55 -10.29 16.59 8.35
N LEU A 56 -9.29 17.25 7.74
CA LEU A 56 -9.41 17.85 6.41
C LEU A 56 -9.65 16.77 5.34
N ALA A 57 -9.02 15.60 5.45
CA ALA A 57 -9.26 14.49 4.53
C ALA A 57 -10.69 13.91 4.66
N CYS A 58 -11.22 13.80 5.88
CA CYS A 58 -12.63 13.45 6.10
C CYS A 58 -13.56 14.49 5.48
N GLN A 59 -13.30 15.78 5.74
CA GLN A 59 -14.07 16.88 5.17
C GLN A 59 -14.06 16.86 3.64
N ALA A 60 -12.89 16.66 3.01
CA ALA A 60 -12.79 16.51 1.56
C ALA A 60 -13.64 15.34 1.04
N ALA A 61 -13.57 14.19 1.71
CA ALA A 61 -14.32 12.99 1.32
C ALA A 61 -15.84 13.15 1.40
N ASP A 62 -16.32 13.94 2.35
CA ASP A 62 -17.73 14.25 2.54
C ASP A 62 -18.21 15.32 1.54
N GLN A 63 -17.43 16.38 1.34
CA GLN A 63 -17.76 17.46 0.39
C GLN A 63 -17.84 16.98 -1.06
N THR A 64 -17.00 16.01 -1.45
CA THR A 64 -17.00 15.47 -2.82
C THR A 64 -17.91 14.25 -2.98
N ARG A 65 -18.75 13.94 -2.00
CA ARG A 65 -19.65 12.79 -2.07
C ARG A 65 -20.82 13.12 -3.00
N PRO A 66 -20.97 12.44 -4.15
CA PRO A 66 -22.13 12.64 -4.99
C PRO A 66 -23.39 12.14 -4.28
N PRO A 67 -24.57 12.72 -4.57
CA PRO A 67 -25.83 12.15 -4.10
C PRO A 67 -25.97 10.71 -4.59
N LYS A 68 -26.63 9.87 -3.79
CA LYS A 68 -26.88 8.48 -4.18
C LYS A 68 -27.73 8.50 -5.45
N ARG A 69 -27.36 7.69 -6.45
CA ARG A 69 -28.11 7.59 -7.70
C ARG A 69 -29.53 7.09 -7.41
N THR A 70 -30.51 7.84 -7.90
CA THR A 70 -31.94 7.52 -7.80
C THR A 70 -32.33 6.46 -8.82
N GLU A 71 -31.73 6.47 -10.01
CA GLU A 71 -31.91 5.42 -11.01
C GLU A 71 -31.23 4.12 -10.59
N LEU A 72 -32.02 3.08 -10.41
CA LEU A 72 -31.55 1.73 -10.14
C LEU A 72 -31.23 1.04 -11.46
N LEU A 73 -29.94 0.94 -11.78
CA LEU A 73 -29.48 0.14 -12.91
C LEU A 73 -29.25 -1.30 -12.46
N SER A 74 -29.67 -2.26 -13.28
CA SER A 74 -29.32 -3.66 -13.08
C SER A 74 -27.81 -3.86 -13.17
N LEU A 75 -27.31 -4.94 -12.55
CA LEU A 75 -25.89 -5.31 -12.63
C LEU A 75 -25.44 -5.53 -14.09
N THR A 76 -26.33 -6.06 -14.94
CA THR A 76 -26.05 -6.29 -16.35
C THR A 76 -25.84 -4.98 -17.10
N GLU A 77 -26.73 -4.00 -16.89
CA GLU A 77 -26.60 -2.66 -17.49
C GLU A 77 -25.34 -1.94 -17.02
N LEU A 78 -25.03 -2.03 -15.73
CA LEU A 78 -23.79 -1.46 -15.17
C LEU A 78 -22.55 -2.08 -15.82
N ARG A 79 -22.52 -3.41 -15.96
CA ARG A 79 -21.39 -4.12 -16.60
C ARG A 79 -21.25 -3.74 -18.07
N THR A 80 -22.36 -3.60 -18.79
CA THR A 80 -22.35 -3.15 -20.19
C THR A 80 -21.84 -1.73 -20.28
N ARG A 81 -22.36 -0.80 -19.48
CA ARG A 81 -21.90 0.60 -19.43
C ARG A 81 -20.41 0.69 -19.11
N TRP A 82 -19.93 0.00 -18.08
CA TRP A 82 -18.49 0.00 -17.74
C TRP A 82 -17.62 -0.56 -18.86
N ARG A 83 -18.04 -1.65 -19.49
CA ARG A 83 -17.31 -2.25 -20.61
C ARG A 83 -17.26 -1.29 -21.80
N THR A 84 -18.39 -0.73 -22.22
CA THR A 84 -18.44 0.22 -23.35
C THR A 84 -17.59 1.45 -23.07
N SER A 85 -17.68 2.02 -21.87
CA SER A 85 -16.84 3.16 -21.48
C SER A 85 -15.35 2.82 -21.50
N ALA A 86 -14.96 1.64 -21.03
CA ALA A 86 -13.57 1.21 -21.07
C ALA A 86 -13.07 0.99 -22.52
N ILE A 87 -13.91 0.41 -23.39
CA ILE A 87 -13.59 0.18 -24.80
C ILE A 87 -13.39 1.53 -25.52
N ARG A 88 -14.23 2.52 -25.24
CA ARG A 88 -14.11 3.87 -25.83
C ARG A 88 -12.77 4.54 -25.51
N VAL A 89 -12.23 4.32 -24.31
CA VAL A 89 -10.99 4.98 -23.85
C VAL A 89 -9.73 4.18 -24.18
N PHE A 90 -9.77 2.86 -24.03
CA PHE A 90 -8.57 2.00 -24.12
C PHE A 90 -8.57 1.05 -25.32
N GLY A 91 -9.66 0.99 -26.08
CA GLY A 91 -9.83 0.09 -27.21
C GLY A 91 -10.29 -1.31 -26.80
N ALA A 92 -11.06 -1.93 -27.70
CA ALA A 92 -11.66 -3.26 -27.51
C ALA A 92 -10.62 -4.34 -27.19
N CYS A 93 -9.52 -4.35 -27.96
CA CYS A 93 -8.45 -5.34 -27.80
C CYS A 93 -7.82 -5.32 -26.40
N VAL A 94 -7.65 -4.14 -25.80
CA VAL A 94 -7.08 -4.03 -24.45
C VAL A 94 -8.04 -4.58 -23.40
N VAL A 95 -9.31 -4.17 -23.48
CA VAL A 95 -10.35 -4.56 -22.51
C VAL A 95 -10.61 -6.07 -22.55
N TYR A 96 -10.73 -6.65 -23.73
CA TYR A 96 -11.01 -8.09 -23.86
C TYR A 96 -9.83 -8.98 -23.39
N ARG A 97 -8.58 -8.51 -23.51
CA ARG A 97 -7.40 -9.26 -23.06
C ARG A 97 -6.99 -8.99 -21.60
N LEU A 98 -7.75 -8.21 -20.83
CA LEU A 98 -7.39 -7.85 -19.44
C LEU A 98 -7.15 -9.09 -18.57
N ALA A 99 -8.07 -10.07 -18.62
CA ALA A 99 -7.94 -11.28 -17.81
C ALA A 99 -6.75 -12.15 -18.22
N GLU A 100 -6.47 -12.24 -19.53
CA GLU A 100 -5.32 -12.97 -20.07
C GLU A 100 -4.01 -12.33 -19.61
N ARG A 101 -3.87 -11.00 -19.79
CA ARG A 101 -2.69 -10.24 -19.32
C ARG A 101 -2.49 -10.36 -17.82
N ALA A 102 -3.58 -10.29 -17.05
CA ALA A 102 -3.50 -10.42 -15.61
C ALA A 102 -3.01 -11.82 -15.17
N ARG A 103 -3.50 -12.88 -15.82
CA ARG A 103 -3.05 -14.25 -15.55
C ARG A 103 -1.60 -14.47 -15.96
N ALA A 104 -1.18 -13.96 -17.13
CA ALA A 104 0.20 -14.05 -17.59
C ALA A 104 1.15 -13.32 -16.63
N ALA A 105 0.80 -12.10 -16.21
CA ALA A 105 1.57 -11.34 -15.24
C ALA A 105 1.61 -12.04 -13.87
N ALA A 106 0.49 -12.59 -13.40
CA ALA A 106 0.44 -13.36 -12.15
C ALA A 106 1.36 -14.59 -12.22
N ALA A 107 1.34 -15.34 -13.32
CA ALA A 107 2.22 -16.49 -13.52
C ALA A 107 3.70 -16.09 -13.47
N ALA A 108 4.07 -14.98 -14.13
CA ALA A 108 5.44 -14.45 -14.10
C ALA A 108 5.87 -14.01 -12.69
N VAL A 109 4.96 -13.43 -11.90
CA VAL A 109 5.22 -13.09 -10.49
C VAL A 109 5.39 -14.36 -9.66
N TRP A 110 4.49 -15.33 -9.81
CA TRP A 110 4.51 -16.56 -9.02
C TRP A 110 5.70 -17.46 -9.33
N ALA A 111 6.24 -17.42 -10.55
CA ALA A 111 7.46 -18.13 -10.91
C ALA A 111 8.67 -17.72 -10.05
N ARG A 112 8.66 -16.49 -9.52
CA ARG A 112 9.73 -15.93 -8.67
C ARG A 112 9.47 -16.11 -7.17
N VAL A 113 8.31 -16.65 -6.80
CA VAL A 113 7.85 -16.75 -5.40
C VAL A 113 7.78 -18.21 -4.98
N ARG A 114 8.50 -18.54 -3.90
CA ARG A 114 8.44 -19.88 -3.30
C ARG A 114 7.04 -20.08 -2.67
N PRO A 115 6.33 -21.17 -3.01
CA PRO A 115 5.03 -21.49 -2.40
C PRO A 115 5.20 -22.17 -1.04
N VAL A 116 5.95 -21.53 -0.15
CA VAL A 116 6.24 -22.09 1.16
C VAL A 116 6.12 -20.98 2.17
N VAL A 117 5.31 -21.23 3.20
CA VAL A 117 5.17 -20.35 4.35
C VAL A 117 5.73 -21.07 5.56
N ASP A 118 6.65 -20.42 6.25
CA ASP A 118 7.15 -20.88 7.52
C ASP A 118 6.23 -20.35 8.62
N LEU A 119 5.48 -21.23 9.27
CA LEU A 119 4.45 -20.83 10.22
C LEU A 119 5.02 -20.06 11.41
N ALA A 120 6.21 -20.44 11.90
CA ALA A 120 6.80 -19.78 13.05
C ALA A 120 7.29 -18.37 12.69
N LEU A 121 7.93 -18.21 11.52
CA LEU A 121 8.35 -16.88 11.04
C LEU A 121 7.14 -16.00 10.72
N ALA A 122 6.09 -16.56 10.10
CA ALA A 122 4.87 -15.83 9.83
C ALA A 122 4.17 -15.40 11.13
N ALA A 123 4.13 -16.26 12.15
CA ALA A 123 3.58 -15.94 13.46
C ALA A 123 4.33 -14.78 14.12
N VAL A 124 5.67 -14.89 14.15
CA VAL A 124 6.58 -13.85 14.65
C VAL A 124 6.36 -12.50 13.95
N ASP A 125 6.31 -12.49 12.62
CA ASP A 125 6.09 -11.27 11.85
C ASP A 125 4.73 -10.64 12.15
N VAL A 126 3.68 -11.46 12.19
CA VAL A 126 2.30 -11.02 12.44
C VAL A 126 2.17 -10.41 13.83
N VAL A 127 2.64 -11.10 14.87
CA VAL A 127 2.50 -10.62 16.25
C VAL A 127 3.35 -9.38 16.50
N ALA A 128 4.57 -9.32 15.97
CA ALA A 128 5.43 -8.13 16.08
C ALA A 128 4.77 -6.91 15.43
N VAL A 129 4.19 -7.07 14.24
CA VAL A 129 3.52 -5.96 13.56
C VAL A 129 2.28 -5.50 14.31
N VAL A 130 1.43 -6.42 14.76
CA VAL A 130 0.20 -6.06 15.49
C VAL A 130 0.52 -5.43 16.84
N TYR A 131 1.58 -5.90 17.51
CA TYR A 131 2.06 -5.32 18.76
C TYR A 131 2.53 -3.87 18.58
N VAL A 132 3.40 -3.58 17.61
CA VAL A 132 3.85 -2.20 17.34
C VAL A 132 2.69 -1.26 17.03
N MET A 133 1.71 -1.74 16.27
CA MET A 133 0.60 -0.91 15.84
C MET A 133 -0.46 -0.66 16.92
N ARG A 134 -0.57 -1.53 17.94
CA ARG A 134 -1.71 -1.50 18.89
C ARG A 134 -1.36 -1.70 20.37
N GLY A 135 -0.21 -2.25 20.70
CA GLY A 135 0.21 -2.66 22.05
C GLY A 135 -0.58 -3.85 22.59
N ALA A 136 -1.90 -3.71 22.73
CA ALA A 136 -2.82 -4.80 23.06
C ALA A 136 -3.79 -5.05 21.91
N PHE A 137 -4.09 -6.30 21.63
CA PHE A 137 -4.88 -6.70 20.46
C PHE A 137 -5.80 -7.89 20.76
N ALA A 138 -6.52 -8.32 19.74
CA ALA A 138 -7.55 -9.36 19.80
C ALA A 138 -7.38 -10.26 18.58
N ARG A 139 -7.98 -11.46 18.61
CA ARG A 139 -7.83 -12.47 17.55
C ARG A 139 -8.09 -11.93 16.13
N HIS A 140 -9.10 -11.09 15.94
CA HIS A 140 -9.42 -10.52 14.63
C HIS A 140 -8.34 -9.56 14.10
N HIS A 141 -7.58 -8.90 14.98
CA HIS A 141 -6.44 -8.08 14.57
C HIS A 141 -5.30 -8.94 14.01
N LEU A 142 -5.02 -10.07 14.67
CA LEU A 142 -4.04 -11.05 14.21
C LEU A 142 -4.47 -11.65 12.88
N LEU A 143 -5.74 -12.07 12.77
CA LEU A 143 -6.28 -12.65 11.54
C LEU A 143 -6.19 -11.69 10.35
N ALA A 144 -6.53 -10.41 10.56
CA ALA A 144 -6.40 -9.40 9.53
C ALA A 144 -4.94 -9.21 9.09
N GLU A 145 -3.98 -9.29 10.00
CA GLU A 145 -2.56 -9.17 9.65
C GLU A 145 -1.99 -10.44 9.04
N ALA A 146 -2.39 -11.64 9.50
CA ALA A 146 -2.01 -12.91 8.90
C ALA A 146 -2.45 -12.99 7.43
N ARG A 147 -3.68 -12.56 7.11
CA ARG A 147 -4.17 -12.48 5.72
C ARG A 147 -3.34 -11.51 4.87
N ARG A 148 -2.91 -10.38 5.43
CA ARG A 148 -2.02 -9.43 4.73
C ARG A 148 -0.63 -10.03 4.52
N HIS A 149 -0.08 -10.68 5.54
CA HIS A 149 1.21 -11.35 5.47
C HIS A 149 1.21 -12.41 4.36
N LEU A 150 0.21 -13.29 4.33
CA LEU A 150 0.05 -14.30 3.27
C LEU A 150 -0.09 -13.67 1.89
N SER A 151 -0.94 -12.64 1.76
CA SER A 151 -1.12 -11.92 0.49
C SER A 151 0.20 -11.34 -0.04
N TYR A 152 1.04 -10.81 0.85
CA TYR A 152 2.33 -10.24 0.50
C TYR A 152 3.39 -11.31 0.22
N ALA A 153 3.56 -12.28 1.12
CA ALA A 153 4.55 -13.35 1.04
C ALA A 153 4.33 -14.22 -0.20
N LEU A 154 3.07 -14.55 -0.49
CA LEU A 154 2.68 -15.39 -1.62
C LEU A 154 2.31 -14.59 -2.88
N ARG A 155 2.37 -13.25 -2.83
CA ARG A 155 2.00 -12.35 -3.94
C ARG A 155 0.62 -12.70 -4.54
N GLY A 156 -0.36 -12.92 -3.67
CA GLY A 156 -1.73 -13.28 -4.05
C GLY A 156 -1.89 -14.68 -4.66
N ARG A 157 -0.87 -15.54 -4.60
CA ARG A 157 -1.00 -16.94 -4.98
C ARG A 157 -1.97 -17.65 -4.03
N ARG A 158 -2.81 -18.52 -4.61
CA ARG A 158 -3.72 -19.37 -3.82
C ARG A 158 -2.93 -20.27 -2.87
N HIS A 159 -3.40 -20.36 -1.63
CA HIS A 159 -2.90 -21.25 -0.60
C HIS A 159 -4.04 -22.06 0.01
N GLU A 160 -3.69 -23.04 0.84
CA GLU A 160 -4.65 -23.82 1.62
C GLU A 160 -5.53 -22.89 2.48
N PRO A 161 -6.86 -23.08 2.48
CA PRO A 161 -7.75 -22.42 3.42
C PRO A 161 -7.35 -22.74 4.87
N GLY A 162 -7.47 -21.79 5.79
CA GLY A 162 -7.14 -22.02 7.21
C GLY A 162 -5.70 -21.73 7.59
N LEU A 163 -4.82 -21.44 6.62
CA LEU A 163 -3.41 -21.15 6.89
C LEU A 163 -3.23 -19.88 7.74
N ASP A 164 -4.07 -18.87 7.53
CA ASP A 164 -4.12 -17.67 8.37
C ASP A 164 -4.57 -17.99 9.80
N GLU A 165 -5.57 -18.85 9.98
CA GLU A 165 -5.97 -19.31 11.31
C GLU A 165 -4.88 -20.13 12.01
N GLN A 166 -4.13 -20.96 11.27
CA GLN A 166 -2.97 -21.68 11.82
C GLN A 166 -1.89 -20.72 12.31
N ILE A 167 -1.54 -19.70 11.53
CA ILE A 167 -0.61 -18.64 11.95
C ILE A 167 -1.11 -17.98 13.22
N VAL A 168 -2.39 -17.60 13.27
CA VAL A 168 -3.00 -16.97 14.45
C VAL A 168 -2.96 -17.90 15.66
N GLN A 169 -3.19 -19.19 15.49
CA GLN A 169 -3.14 -20.15 16.58
C GLN A 169 -1.72 -20.31 17.12
N THR A 170 -0.71 -20.41 16.25
CA THR A 170 0.70 -20.41 16.64
C THR A 170 1.06 -19.13 17.41
N VAL A 171 0.59 -17.95 16.95
CA VAL A 171 0.77 -16.70 17.68
C VAL A 171 0.19 -16.78 19.08
N LEU A 172 -1.07 -17.20 19.20
CA LEU A 172 -1.77 -17.21 20.48
C LEU A 172 -1.14 -18.19 21.48
N ASN A 173 -0.67 -19.34 21.00
CA ASN A 173 -0.07 -20.37 21.84
C ASN A 173 1.33 -19.97 22.32
N ASP A 174 2.17 -19.45 21.42
CA ASP A 174 3.61 -19.40 21.65
C ASP A 174 4.15 -17.98 21.91
N TYR A 175 3.42 -16.93 21.50
CA TYR A 175 3.95 -15.56 21.44
C TYR A 175 3.05 -14.50 22.08
N THR A 176 2.01 -14.89 22.81
CA THR A 176 1.11 -13.94 23.46
C THR A 176 0.86 -14.25 24.92
N ARG A 177 0.54 -13.19 25.67
CA ARG A 177 0.09 -13.27 27.07
C ARG A 177 -1.22 -12.48 27.25
N PRO A 178 -2.10 -12.89 28.17
CA PRO A 178 -3.34 -12.16 28.44
C PRO A 178 -3.08 -10.77 29.03
N VAL A 179 -3.96 -9.81 28.72
CA VAL A 179 -3.92 -8.46 29.30
C VAL A 179 -5.18 -8.20 30.11
N GLY A 180 -5.03 -8.15 31.43
CA GLY A 180 -6.13 -7.94 32.36
C GLY A 180 -7.16 -9.07 32.32
N ARG A 181 -8.41 -8.77 32.72
CA ARG A 181 -9.52 -9.75 32.77
C ARG A 181 -10.28 -9.91 31.44
N GLY A 182 -9.85 -9.27 30.37
CA GLY A 182 -10.56 -9.25 29.08
C GLY A 182 -10.03 -10.27 28.06
N ARG A 183 -10.70 -10.39 26.91
CA ARG A 183 -10.26 -11.22 25.76
C ARG A 183 -9.08 -10.61 24.97
N ARG A 184 -8.40 -9.60 25.53
CA ARG A 184 -7.27 -8.94 24.88
C ARG A 184 -5.98 -9.64 25.29
N VAL A 185 -5.10 -9.74 24.31
CA VAL A 185 -3.77 -10.28 24.50
C VAL A 185 -2.74 -9.24 24.06
N THR A 186 -1.52 -9.37 24.57
CA THR A 186 -0.36 -8.62 24.11
C THR A 186 0.73 -9.61 23.73
N ALA A 187 1.73 -9.11 23.00
CA ALA A 187 2.88 -9.92 22.67
C ALA A 187 3.65 -10.26 23.94
N ASP A 188 4.05 -11.52 24.08
CA ASP A 188 5.04 -11.90 25.08
C ASP A 188 6.43 -11.58 24.53
N LEU A 189 6.99 -10.47 25.01
CA LEU A 189 8.30 -10.01 24.58
C LEU A 189 9.42 -11.00 24.95
N ARG A 190 9.26 -11.80 26.01
CA ARG A 190 10.25 -12.82 26.39
C ARG A 190 10.20 -14.00 25.43
N ALA A 191 9.00 -14.41 25.03
CA ALA A 191 8.84 -15.46 24.02
C ALA A 191 9.33 -15.01 22.63
N LEU A 192 9.11 -13.73 22.28
CA LEU A 192 9.62 -13.14 21.05
C LEU A 192 11.12 -12.87 21.08
N TYR A 193 11.69 -12.51 22.23
CA TYR A 193 13.09 -12.12 22.37
C TYR A 193 13.75 -12.84 23.56
N PRO A 194 13.89 -14.17 23.49
CA PRO A 194 14.32 -14.98 24.65
C PRO A 194 15.74 -14.70 25.14
N TYR A 195 16.59 -14.10 24.31
CA TYR A 195 17.99 -13.79 24.62
C TYR A 195 18.28 -12.30 24.87
N ASP A 196 17.28 -11.42 24.70
CA ASP A 196 17.42 -10.02 25.08
C ASP A 196 16.82 -9.85 26.48
N THR A 197 17.66 -9.98 27.51
CA THR A 197 17.24 -9.87 28.92
C THR A 197 17.02 -8.43 29.37
N GLU A 198 17.46 -7.45 28.58
CA GLU A 198 17.20 -6.03 28.82
C GLU A 198 16.01 -5.58 27.96
N ASP A 199 14.92 -5.16 28.61
CA ASP A 199 13.72 -4.62 27.92
C ASP A 199 14.08 -3.54 26.89
N GLN A 200 15.16 -2.79 27.11
CA GLN A 200 15.67 -1.78 26.18
C GLN A 200 16.23 -2.34 24.87
N ALA A 201 16.87 -3.52 24.86
CA ALA A 201 17.39 -4.15 23.64
C ALA A 201 16.25 -4.65 22.75
N VAL A 202 15.16 -5.15 23.36
CA VAL A 202 13.92 -5.54 22.68
C VAL A 202 13.17 -4.32 22.12
N LEU A 203 13.14 -3.22 22.87
CA LEU A 203 12.50 -1.99 22.46
C LEU A 203 13.32 -1.20 21.44
N ARG A 204 14.64 -1.41 21.36
CA ARG A 204 15.53 -0.67 20.43
C ARG A 204 15.13 -0.84 18.96
N PRO A 205 14.89 -2.05 18.43
CA PRO A 205 14.35 -2.24 17.08
C PRO A 205 12.96 -1.63 16.88
N LEU A 206 12.10 -1.68 17.90
CA LEU A 206 10.74 -1.13 17.90
C LEU A 206 10.75 0.41 17.92
N THR A 207 11.81 1.02 18.45
CA THR A 207 11.98 2.48 18.64
C THR A 207 13.03 3.11 17.72
N ARG A 208 13.80 2.31 16.96
CA ARG A 208 14.75 2.79 15.95
C ARG A 208 13.96 3.51 14.84
N LYS A 209 14.44 4.68 14.45
CA LYS A 209 13.76 5.61 13.53
C LYS A 209 12.38 6.04 14.06
N ARG A 210 12.34 6.85 15.13
CA ARG A 210 11.09 7.45 15.65
C ARG A 210 10.34 8.29 14.60
N THR A 211 11.07 8.86 13.64
CA THR A 211 10.54 9.58 12.48
C THR A 211 9.95 8.66 11.42
N ALA A 212 10.21 7.35 11.49
CA ALA A 212 9.62 6.42 10.56
C ALA A 212 8.14 6.14 10.93
N PRO A 213 7.28 6.04 9.91
CA PRO A 213 5.87 5.75 10.10
C PRO A 213 5.62 4.40 10.80
N PRO A 214 4.52 4.25 11.57
CA PRO A 214 4.30 3.11 12.47
C PRO A 214 4.41 1.74 11.81
N TYR A 215 3.88 1.59 10.59
CA TYR A 215 3.93 0.31 9.88
C TYR A 215 5.34 -0.03 9.36
N GLU A 216 6.14 0.97 9.01
CA GLU A 216 7.54 0.74 8.62
C GLU A 216 8.36 0.28 9.82
N ARG A 217 8.19 0.94 10.97
CA ARG A 217 8.79 0.51 12.24
C ARG A 217 8.40 -0.92 12.60
N ALA A 218 7.11 -1.24 12.45
CA ALA A 218 6.58 -2.57 12.67
C ALA A 218 7.28 -3.64 11.81
N ARG A 219 7.51 -3.35 10.53
CA ARG A 219 8.22 -4.27 9.62
C ARG A 219 9.71 -4.39 9.93
N LEU A 220 10.37 -3.30 10.31
CA LEU A 220 11.78 -3.33 10.70
C LEU A 220 12.00 -4.19 11.94
N ALA A 221 11.13 -4.05 12.95
CA ALA A 221 11.18 -4.86 14.15
C ALA A 221 10.92 -6.35 13.85
N ALA A 222 9.88 -6.65 13.07
CA ALA A 222 9.60 -8.01 12.61
C ALA A 222 10.78 -8.63 11.85
N GLY A 223 11.38 -7.88 10.91
CA GLY A 223 12.53 -8.35 10.12
C GLY A 223 13.78 -8.62 10.97
N ALA A 224 14.05 -7.80 11.99
CA ALA A 224 15.15 -8.03 12.92
C ALA A 224 14.96 -9.35 13.70
N LEU A 225 13.72 -9.63 14.11
CA LEU A 225 13.39 -10.85 14.82
C LEU A 225 13.46 -12.09 13.91
N ALA A 226 12.89 -12.02 12.70
CA ALA A 226 13.00 -13.08 11.72
C ALA A 226 14.47 -13.43 11.38
N ALA A 227 15.33 -12.42 11.26
CA ALA A 227 16.77 -12.62 11.01
C ALA A 227 17.45 -13.40 12.15
N ARG A 228 17.04 -13.17 13.40
CA ARG A 228 17.55 -13.91 14.57
C ARG A 228 17.03 -15.34 14.62
N VAL A 229 15.75 -15.57 14.35
CA VAL A 229 15.20 -16.94 14.21
C VAL A 229 15.94 -17.70 13.11
N HIS A 230 16.23 -17.04 11.98
CA HIS A 230 17.07 -17.63 10.94
C HIS A 230 18.51 -17.90 11.38
N ALA A 231 19.13 -17.03 12.19
CA ALA A 231 20.47 -17.22 12.72
C ALA A 231 20.54 -18.42 13.70
N ALA A 232 19.60 -18.52 14.64
CA ALA A 232 19.48 -19.65 15.55
C ALA A 232 19.33 -20.97 14.78
N ARG A 233 18.40 -21.02 13.81
CA ARG A 233 18.22 -22.19 12.94
C ARG A 233 19.41 -22.50 12.03
N ARG A 234 20.28 -21.52 11.75
CA ARG A 234 21.54 -21.77 11.01
C ARG A 234 22.58 -22.39 11.93
N ALA A 235 22.73 -21.87 13.15
CA ALA A 235 23.61 -22.44 14.17
C ALA A 235 23.22 -23.90 14.51
N GLU A 236 21.91 -24.17 14.67
CA GLU A 236 21.38 -25.52 14.89
C GLU A 236 21.60 -26.48 13.70
N ARG A 237 21.59 -25.96 12.46
CA ARG A 237 21.88 -26.77 11.28
C ARG A 237 23.35 -27.18 11.20
N LEU A 238 24.24 -26.31 11.69
CA LEU A 238 25.66 -26.63 11.84
C LEU A 238 25.91 -27.60 13.01
N GLY A 239 25.01 -27.61 14.01
CA GLY A 239 24.98 -28.55 15.14
C GLY A 239 23.89 -29.62 15.02
N SER A 240 23.89 -30.40 13.94
CA SER A 240 23.21 -31.72 13.81
C SER A 240 22.00 -32.03 14.72
N ARG A 241 20.86 -31.34 14.56
CA ARG A 241 19.52 -31.87 14.92
C ARG A 241 18.47 -31.50 13.87
N ARG A 242 17.92 -32.49 13.18
CA ARG A 242 16.75 -32.35 12.29
C ARG A 242 15.47 -32.23 13.12
N ARG A 243 14.53 -31.31 12.78
CA ARG A 243 13.05 -31.45 12.92
C ARG A 243 12.21 -30.27 12.36
N PRO A 244 10.84 -30.31 12.29
CA PRO A 244 10.08 -30.06 11.06
C PRO A 244 9.04 -28.92 11.16
N TYR A 245 9.19 -27.81 10.42
CA TYR A 245 8.16 -26.73 10.41
C TYR A 245 7.96 -26.05 9.06
N THR A 246 8.30 -26.74 7.96
CA THR A 246 8.09 -26.22 6.61
C THR A 246 6.87 -26.91 6.01
N VAL A 247 5.72 -26.23 6.04
CA VAL A 247 4.56 -26.68 5.28
C VAL A 247 4.77 -26.24 3.83
N ALA A 248 5.06 -27.21 2.96
CA ALA A 248 5.00 -26.97 1.52
C ALA A 248 3.55 -26.67 1.16
N VAL A 249 3.27 -25.54 0.49
CA VAL A 249 1.94 -25.32 -0.08
C VAL A 249 1.87 -26.19 -1.33
N PRO A 250 1.06 -27.26 -1.36
CA PRO A 250 0.97 -28.06 -2.56
C PRO A 250 0.47 -27.19 -3.71
N ALA A 251 1.11 -27.30 -4.86
CA ALA A 251 0.51 -26.81 -6.10
C ALA A 251 -0.72 -27.68 -6.34
N THR A 252 -1.92 -27.14 -6.16
CA THR A 252 -3.14 -27.87 -6.48
C THR A 252 -3.09 -28.30 -7.94
N SER A 253 -3.04 -29.61 -8.15
CA SER A 253 -3.15 -30.26 -9.45
C SER A 253 -4.37 -29.70 -10.19
N ARG A 254 -4.17 -29.37 -11.47
CA ARG A 254 -5.22 -28.90 -12.38
C ARG A 254 -6.35 -29.93 -12.48
N SER A 255 -7.39 -29.79 -11.68
CA SER A 255 -8.69 -30.42 -11.94
C SER A 255 -9.43 -29.55 -12.94
N ARG A 256 -9.45 -30.00 -14.20
CA ARG A 256 -10.31 -29.47 -15.28
C ARG A 256 -11.78 -29.45 -14.81
N PRO A 257 -12.55 -28.37 -15.01
CA PRO A 257 -13.99 -28.44 -14.82
C PRO A 257 -14.63 -29.16 -16.01
N ARG A 258 -15.39 -30.23 -15.75
CA ARG A 258 -16.37 -30.78 -16.70
C ARG A 258 -17.61 -29.85 -16.72
N PRO A 259 -18.19 -29.56 -17.89
CA PRO A 259 -19.36 -28.68 -18.00
C PRO A 259 -20.64 -29.45 -17.66
N ARG A 260 -21.59 -28.80 -17.00
CA ARG A 260 -22.98 -29.27 -16.88
C ARG A 260 -23.95 -28.21 -17.44
N PRO A 261 -25.10 -28.64 -17.98
CA PRO A 261 -25.71 -28.01 -19.12
C PRO A 261 -26.74 -26.94 -18.76
N PHE A 262 -26.91 -26.03 -19.73
CA PHE A 262 -28.00 -25.08 -19.89
C PHE A 262 -29.37 -25.73 -19.66
N ARG A 263 -30.27 -24.98 -19.00
CA ARG A 263 -31.71 -25.14 -19.17
C ARG A 263 -32.29 -23.79 -19.60
N ASP A 264 -32.84 -23.78 -20.80
CA ASP A 264 -33.71 -22.75 -21.33
C ASP A 264 -35.02 -22.68 -20.55
N GLY A 265 -35.52 -21.47 -20.38
CA GLY A 265 -36.82 -21.17 -19.79
C GLY A 265 -37.34 -19.85 -20.36
N ARG A 266 -37.82 -19.91 -21.61
CA ARG A 266 -38.58 -18.87 -22.29
C ARG A 266 -39.91 -18.63 -21.57
N LYS A 267 -40.28 -17.38 -21.33
CA LYS A 267 -41.68 -16.92 -21.34
C LYS A 267 -41.76 -15.43 -21.64
N ASP A 268 -42.62 -15.14 -22.60
CA ASP A 268 -42.88 -13.85 -23.23
C ASP A 268 -43.61 -12.87 -22.30
N GLY A 269 -43.43 -11.58 -22.58
CA GLY A 269 -44.21 -10.48 -22.02
C GLY A 269 -43.83 -9.16 -22.68
N ARG A 270 -44.51 -8.82 -23.78
CA ARG A 270 -44.53 -7.47 -24.37
C ARG A 270 -45.05 -6.47 -23.32
N VAL A 271 -44.61 -5.21 -23.39
CA VAL A 271 -45.48 -4.03 -23.66
C VAL A 271 -44.73 -2.70 -23.39
N LEU A 272 -44.90 -1.81 -24.38
CA LEU A 272 -44.79 -0.35 -24.49
C LEU A 272 -43.47 0.39 -24.25
N GLU A 273 -42.99 0.93 -25.37
CA GLU A 273 -42.20 2.14 -25.52
C GLU A 273 -42.87 3.35 -24.84
N GLN A 274 -42.05 4.19 -24.21
CA GLN A 274 -42.33 5.62 -24.06
C GLN A 274 -41.03 6.36 -24.34
N GLU A 275 -40.96 6.91 -25.55
CA GLU A 275 -39.93 7.83 -25.99
C GLU A 275 -39.96 9.08 -25.09
N THR A 276 -38.91 9.27 -24.30
CA THR A 276 -38.63 10.54 -23.63
C THR A 276 -37.40 11.15 -24.31
N GLY A 277 -37.64 12.29 -24.94
CA GLY A 277 -36.82 12.87 -26.00
C GLY A 277 -35.35 13.08 -25.64
N VAL A 278 -34.50 12.62 -26.55
CA VAL A 278 -33.04 12.80 -26.64
C VAL A 278 -32.62 14.26 -26.41
N ASP A 279 -33.50 15.22 -26.69
CA ASP A 279 -33.27 16.66 -26.53
C ASP A 279 -33.10 17.11 -25.08
N THR A 280 -33.70 16.42 -24.11
CA THR A 280 -33.58 16.79 -22.68
C THR A 280 -32.21 16.38 -22.11
N VAL A 281 -31.67 15.27 -22.63
CA VAL A 281 -30.38 14.71 -22.22
C VAL A 281 -29.22 15.51 -22.83
N GLU A 282 -29.33 15.92 -24.09
CA GLU A 282 -28.33 16.82 -24.68
C GLU A 282 -28.34 18.21 -24.03
N ARG A 283 -29.52 18.75 -23.66
CA ARG A 283 -29.60 20.04 -22.97
C ARG A 283 -28.96 20.01 -21.57
N THR A 284 -29.10 18.89 -20.85
CA THR A 284 -28.44 18.69 -19.55
C THR A 284 -26.94 18.42 -19.67
N ARG A 285 -26.49 17.77 -20.76
CA ARG A 285 -25.06 17.65 -21.06
C ARG A 285 -24.42 19.01 -21.35
N GLN A 286 -25.07 19.84 -22.16
CA GLN A 286 -24.59 21.17 -22.53
C GLN A 286 -24.50 22.12 -21.32
N THR A 287 -25.45 22.05 -20.38
CA THR A 287 -25.38 22.87 -19.15
C THR A 287 -24.24 22.45 -18.22
N LEU A 288 -23.96 21.14 -18.11
CA LEU A 288 -22.83 20.63 -17.34
C LEU A 288 -21.49 20.98 -17.98
N GLU A 289 -21.38 20.91 -19.31
CA GLU A 289 -20.18 21.32 -20.04
C GLU A 289 -19.93 22.83 -19.93
N ALA A 290 -20.97 23.66 -19.98
CA ALA A 290 -20.86 25.10 -19.76
C ALA A 290 -20.43 25.45 -18.32
N ALA A 291 -20.94 24.71 -17.32
CA ALA A 291 -20.52 24.89 -15.93
C ALA A 291 -19.05 24.48 -15.70
N ALA A 292 -18.60 23.40 -16.35
CA ALA A 292 -17.20 22.96 -16.32
C ALA A 292 -16.25 23.98 -17.00
N ALA A 293 -16.68 24.58 -18.12
CA ALA A 293 -15.91 25.62 -18.80
C ALA A 293 -15.75 26.89 -17.95
N LYS A 294 -16.80 27.31 -17.23
CA LYS A 294 -16.74 28.45 -16.30
C LYS A 294 -15.75 28.20 -15.15
N LEU A 295 -15.73 26.99 -14.59
CA LEU A 295 -14.76 26.61 -13.55
C LEU A 295 -13.32 26.54 -14.07
N ALA A 296 -13.11 26.09 -15.31
CA ALA A 296 -11.79 26.09 -15.92
C ALA A 296 -11.26 27.52 -16.16
N ALA A 297 -12.15 28.45 -16.55
CA ALA A 297 -11.81 29.85 -16.74
C ALA A 297 -11.38 30.54 -15.43
N THR A 298 -12.14 30.35 -14.34
CA THR A 298 -11.79 30.93 -13.02
C THR A 298 -10.47 30.37 -12.47
N LEU A 299 -10.16 29.08 -12.72
CA LEU A 299 -8.87 28.49 -12.37
C LEU A 299 -7.71 29.05 -13.20
N GLN A 300 -7.91 29.31 -14.49
CA GLN A 300 -6.91 29.96 -15.34
C GLN A 300 -6.67 31.41 -14.94
N GLU A 301 -7.72 32.14 -14.58
CA GLU A 301 -7.63 33.52 -14.09
C GLU A 301 -6.87 33.58 -12.76
N GLY A 302 -7.15 32.67 -11.83
CA GLY A 302 -6.36 32.53 -10.61
C GLY A 302 -4.89 32.17 -10.88
N ARG A 303 -4.59 31.40 -11.94
CA ARG A 303 -3.20 31.13 -12.36
C ARG A 303 -2.53 32.36 -12.96
N ARG A 304 -3.23 33.15 -13.79
CA ARG A 304 -2.71 34.40 -14.36
C ARG A 304 -2.47 35.46 -13.28
N ALA A 305 -3.39 35.62 -12.32
CA ALA A 305 -3.23 36.51 -11.18
C ALA A 305 -2.00 36.15 -10.33
N ARG A 306 -1.75 34.84 -10.11
CA ARG A 306 -0.54 34.37 -9.43
C ARG A 306 0.74 34.63 -10.23
N GLY A 307 0.70 34.46 -11.55
CA GLY A 307 1.82 34.76 -12.45
C GLY A 307 2.12 36.27 -12.54
N ALA A 308 1.11 37.13 -12.40
CA ALA A 308 1.29 38.58 -12.34
C ALA A 308 1.81 39.04 -10.96
N ALA A 309 1.39 38.39 -9.87
CA ALA A 309 1.86 38.69 -8.52
C ALA A 309 3.29 38.21 -8.24
N HIS A 310 3.76 37.19 -8.97
CA HIS A 310 5.12 36.64 -8.85
C HIS A 310 5.87 36.87 -10.16
N GLY A 311 6.50 38.04 -10.30
CA GLY A 311 7.40 38.34 -11.42
C GLY A 311 8.49 37.27 -11.62
N PRO A 312 9.14 37.21 -12.81
CA PRO A 312 10.03 36.12 -13.18
C PRO A 312 11.18 36.01 -12.18
N ARG A 313 11.20 34.88 -11.46
CA ARG A 313 12.23 34.53 -10.49
C ARG A 313 13.54 34.27 -11.25
N PRO A 314 14.67 34.91 -10.91
CA PRO A 314 15.94 34.63 -11.57
C PRO A 314 16.37 33.17 -11.30
N GLN A 315 16.82 32.49 -12.36
CA GLN A 315 17.36 31.13 -12.30
C GLN A 315 18.59 31.09 -11.37
N PRO A 316 18.72 30.06 -10.51
CA PRO A 316 19.95 29.85 -9.75
C PRO A 316 21.09 29.40 -10.69
N ALA A 317 22.26 30.02 -10.50
CA ALA A 317 23.48 29.76 -11.28
C ALA A 317 23.94 28.29 -11.15
N PRO A 318 24.47 27.68 -12.23
CA PRO A 318 24.96 26.30 -12.19
C PRO A 318 26.22 26.16 -11.33
N ALA A 319 26.26 25.10 -10.53
CA ALA A 319 27.37 24.77 -9.62
C ALA A 319 28.67 24.51 -10.39
N ALA A 320 29.76 25.12 -9.91
CA ALA A 320 31.11 24.97 -10.45
C ALA A 320 31.64 23.54 -10.28
N VAL A 321 32.29 23.04 -11.34
CA VAL A 321 32.98 21.74 -11.42
C VAL A 321 34.26 21.79 -10.58
N PRO A 322 34.58 20.78 -9.75
CA PRO A 322 35.86 20.74 -9.03
C PRO A 322 37.01 20.38 -9.98
N PRO A 323 38.22 20.95 -9.81
CA PRO A 323 39.34 20.73 -10.72
C PRO A 323 39.95 19.33 -10.55
N PRO A 324 40.59 18.77 -11.59
CA PRO A 324 41.23 17.47 -11.51
C PRO A 324 42.59 17.55 -10.82
N HIS A 325 42.88 16.53 -10.01
CA HIS A 325 44.15 16.32 -9.34
C HIS A 325 45.29 16.14 -10.37
N THR A 326 46.29 17.02 -10.30
CA THR A 326 47.57 16.85 -11.00
C THR A 326 48.59 16.20 -10.06
N GLN A 327 49.19 15.11 -10.54
CA GLN A 327 50.38 14.47 -9.97
C GLN A 327 51.62 15.35 -10.18
N GLN A 328 52.50 15.41 -9.18
CA GLN A 328 53.98 15.39 -9.25
C GLN A 328 54.50 15.51 -7.80
N SER A 329 55.14 14.49 -7.19
CA SER A 329 56.49 13.94 -7.42
C SER A 329 57.60 14.98 -7.28
N GLY A 330 58.38 14.90 -6.19
CA GLY A 330 59.58 15.72 -5.99
C GLY A 330 60.17 15.62 -4.58
N THR A 331 60.89 14.54 -4.31
CA THR A 331 61.79 14.34 -3.18
C THR A 331 62.85 15.44 -3.10
N GLN A 332 63.21 15.93 -1.89
CA GLN A 332 64.61 16.10 -1.45
C GLN A 332 64.75 16.65 0.00
N HIS A 333 65.49 15.88 0.80
CA HIS A 333 66.46 16.22 1.86
C HIS A 333 66.20 17.30 2.96
N MET A 334 66.16 16.78 4.20
CA MET A 334 66.76 17.25 5.49
C MET A 334 67.92 18.28 5.42
N PRO A 335 68.28 19.05 6.48
CA PRO A 335 68.26 18.62 7.91
C PRO A 335 67.98 19.67 9.02
N GLY A 336 67.58 19.14 10.19
CA GLY A 336 68.13 19.47 11.53
C GLY A 336 67.85 20.82 12.19
N ARG A 337 67.14 20.81 13.33
CA ARG A 337 67.59 21.53 14.55
C ARG A 337 66.84 21.06 15.80
N THR A 338 67.60 20.49 16.73
CA THR A 338 67.28 20.27 18.14
C THR A 338 67.43 21.58 18.93
N ILE A 339 66.47 21.92 19.80
CA ILE A 339 66.62 22.63 21.10
C ILE A 339 65.42 22.17 21.95
N GLY A 340 65.59 21.38 23.01
CA GLY A 340 65.72 21.86 24.41
C GLY A 340 64.35 22.32 24.93
N GLY A 341 63.66 21.71 25.89
CA GLY A 341 64.12 21.12 27.14
C GLY A 341 63.82 22.10 28.29
N VAL A 342 63.17 21.58 29.36
CA VAL A 342 62.99 22.17 30.71
C VAL A 342 61.81 23.16 30.81
N THR A 343 60.86 23.07 31.74
CA THR A 343 60.70 22.38 33.04
C THR A 343 59.31 21.77 33.17
#